data_AF-A0A1D8AFF8-F1
#
_entry.id   AF-A0A1D8AFF8-F1
#
_cell.length_a   1.000
_cell.length_b   1.000
_cell.length_c   1.000
_cell.angle_alpha   90.00
_cell.angle_beta   90.00
_cell.angle_gamma   90.00
#
_symmetry.space_group_name_H-M   'P 1'
#
loop_
_entity.id
_entity.type
_entity.pdbx_description
1 polymer ?
#
loop_
_entity_poly.entity_id
_entity_poly.type
_entity_poly.pdbx_seq_one_letter_code
_entity_poly.pdbx_strand_id
1 'polypeptide(L)'
;MRIGTFAIGVMVFLSGCDRLYGVQSRASLGGPVDISCINAAIHSVPDAARITYKTDWLDSVEILPKHRSVHTITHVWLYGEAQSSVLQIDQTPDGWDFVNSHSRIGEAIPQTEIDHFIPTMKKVNRAIQMRCGLQVADLPAEHIS
;
A
#
# COMPACT_ATOMS: atom_id res chain seq x y z
N MET A 1 -52.74 33.14 12.11
CA MET A 1 -51.57 33.58 12.90
C MET A 1 -50.56 32.45 12.99
N ARG A 2 -49.31 32.77 12.65
CA ARG A 2 -48.04 32.07 12.94
C ARG A 2 -47.72 30.73 12.25
N ILE A 3 -46.99 30.92 11.16
CA ILE A 3 -46.00 30.08 10.50
C ILE A 3 -45.00 29.52 11.51
N GLY A 4 -44.63 28.24 11.38
CA GLY A 4 -43.52 27.61 12.09
C GLY A 4 -42.83 26.60 11.19
N THR A 5 -42.20 27.08 10.12
CA THR A 5 -41.28 26.32 9.27
C THR A 5 -40.11 25.82 10.12
N PHE A 6 -40.12 24.54 10.48
CA PHE A 6 -38.93 23.85 10.97
C PHE A 6 -37.95 23.68 9.81
N ALA A 7 -36.94 24.55 9.79
CA ALA A 7 -35.78 24.42 8.93
C ALA A 7 -34.99 23.17 9.34
N ILE A 8 -35.28 22.04 8.71
CA ILE A 8 -34.42 20.86 8.73
C ILE A 8 -33.30 21.13 7.72
N GLY A 9 -32.40 22.04 8.10
CA GLY A 9 -31.10 22.21 7.48
C GLY A 9 -30.19 21.12 8.03
N VAL A 10 -30.32 19.89 7.52
CA VAL A 10 -29.32 18.85 7.75
C VAL A 10 -28.03 19.37 7.14
N MET A 11 -27.12 19.78 8.03
CA MET A 11 -25.72 20.00 7.75
C MET A 11 -25.23 18.87 6.85
N VAL A 12 -24.93 19.23 5.60
CA VAL A 12 -24.11 18.44 4.70
C VAL A 12 -22.83 18.17 5.49
N PHE A 13 -22.70 16.94 5.97
CA PHE A 13 -21.48 16.44 6.57
C PHE A 13 -20.35 16.71 5.58
N LEU A 14 -19.50 17.67 5.92
CA LEU A 14 -18.17 17.86 5.36
C LEU A 14 -17.31 16.65 5.79
N SER A 15 -17.71 15.44 5.43
CA SER A 15 -16.80 14.31 5.35
C SER A 15 -15.94 14.57 4.11
N GLY A 16 -15.02 15.53 4.22
CA GLY A 16 -13.94 15.67 3.26
C GLY A 16 -13.21 14.34 3.26
N CYS A 17 -13.36 13.55 2.20
CA CYS A 17 -12.49 12.42 1.97
C CYS A 17 -11.09 13.00 1.79
N ASP A 18 -10.27 12.95 2.83
CA ASP A 18 -8.88 13.37 2.73
C ASP A 18 -8.23 12.58 1.59
N ARG A 19 -7.66 13.30 0.62
CA ARG A 19 -7.06 12.68 -0.55
C ARG A 19 -5.75 11.99 -0.17
N LEU A 20 -5.50 10.85 -0.79
CA LEU A 20 -4.23 10.15 -0.68
C LEU A 20 -3.33 10.62 -1.81
N TYR A 21 -2.20 11.21 -1.48
CA TYR A 21 -1.22 11.66 -2.46
C TYR A 21 0.03 10.81 -2.40
N GLY A 22 0.61 10.50 -3.56
CA GLY A 22 1.92 9.84 -3.60
C GLY A 22 2.19 9.06 -4.85
N VAL A 23 2.96 7.99 -4.69
CA VAL A 23 3.36 7.10 -5.78
C VAL A 23 3.36 5.66 -5.32
N GLN A 24 2.97 4.74 -6.19
CA GLN A 24 2.99 3.31 -5.93
C GLN A 24 3.39 2.50 -7.16
N SER A 25 3.82 1.28 -6.93
CA SER A 25 3.86 0.20 -7.91
C SER A 25 3.05 -0.98 -7.37
N ARG A 26 2.33 -1.67 -8.24
CA ARG A 26 1.47 -2.79 -7.84
C ARG A 26 1.52 -3.95 -8.82
N ALA A 27 1.34 -5.16 -8.31
CA ALA A 27 1.21 -6.36 -9.12
C ALA A 27 0.45 -7.45 -8.37
N SER A 28 -0.36 -8.23 -9.09
CA SER A 28 -0.83 -9.51 -8.57
C SER A 28 0.19 -10.59 -8.88
N LEU A 29 0.50 -11.42 -7.89
CA LEU A 29 1.55 -12.43 -7.95
C LEU A 29 0.91 -13.81 -8.22
N GLY A 30 1.45 -14.53 -9.20
CA GLY A 30 0.88 -15.79 -9.67
C GLY A 30 1.09 -17.01 -8.75
N GLY A 31 1.70 -16.84 -7.58
CA GLY A 31 2.00 -17.95 -6.69
C GLY A 31 2.36 -17.51 -5.26
N PRO A 32 2.56 -18.48 -4.36
CA PRO A 32 2.92 -18.22 -2.97
C PRO A 32 4.20 -17.38 -2.87
N VAL A 33 4.21 -16.44 -1.93
CA VAL A 33 5.36 -15.59 -1.65
C VAL A 33 6.13 -16.12 -0.45
N ASP A 34 7.43 -16.34 -0.62
CA ASP A 34 8.32 -16.61 0.50
C ASP A 34 8.66 -15.30 1.22
N ILE A 35 7.95 -15.04 2.32
CA ILE A 35 8.12 -13.86 3.17
C ILE A 35 9.56 -13.74 3.72
N SER A 36 10.22 -14.86 3.99
CA SER A 36 11.62 -14.84 4.46
C SER A 36 12.57 -14.39 3.35
N CYS A 37 12.31 -14.79 2.10
CA CYS A 37 13.04 -14.30 0.95
C CYS A 37 12.81 -12.80 0.73
N ILE A 38 11.56 -12.32 0.79
CA ILE A 38 11.26 -10.88 0.68
C ILE A 38 12.02 -10.09 1.74
N ASN A 39 11.97 -10.56 2.99
CA ASN A 39 12.69 -9.93 4.08
C ASN A 39 14.20 -9.89 3.82
N ALA A 40 14.81 -10.98 3.36
CA ALA A 40 16.22 -10.99 3.00
C ALA A 40 16.53 -10.05 1.82
N ALA A 41 15.66 -10.00 0.81
CA ALA A 41 15.83 -9.18 -0.38
C ALA A 41 15.78 -7.68 -0.06
N ILE A 42 14.80 -7.21 0.72
CA ILE A 42 14.72 -5.80 1.09
C ILE A 42 15.91 -5.37 1.96
N HIS A 43 16.38 -6.22 2.88
CA HIS A 43 17.57 -5.94 3.69
C HIS A 43 18.88 -5.93 2.89
N SER A 44 18.89 -6.47 1.66
CA SER A 44 20.06 -6.41 0.79
C SER A 44 20.20 -5.09 0.02
N VAL A 45 19.24 -4.17 0.14
CA VAL A 45 19.27 -2.86 -0.50
C VAL A 45 19.75 -1.82 0.52
N PRO A 46 20.99 -1.30 0.41
CA PRO A 46 21.53 -0.36 1.40
C PRO A 46 20.69 0.92 1.54
N ASP A 47 20.12 1.39 0.44
CA ASP A 47 19.32 2.62 0.38
C ASP A 47 17.93 2.48 1.01
N ALA A 48 17.49 1.25 1.34
CA ALA A 48 16.22 1.04 2.03
C ALA A 48 16.27 1.43 3.52
N ALA A 49 17.45 1.78 4.04
CA ALA A 49 17.67 2.24 5.40
C ALA A 49 17.08 1.28 6.46
N ARG A 50 16.51 1.82 7.55
CA ARG A 50 15.95 1.01 8.64
C ARG A 50 14.63 0.38 8.20
N ILE A 51 14.65 -0.95 8.07
CA ILE A 51 13.47 -1.74 7.73
C ILE A 51 12.76 -2.20 9.01
N THR A 52 11.43 -2.15 9.02
CA THR A 52 10.60 -2.73 10.08
C THR A 52 9.49 -3.57 9.47
N TYR A 53 9.46 -4.83 9.87
CA TYR A 53 8.46 -5.79 9.42
C TYR A 53 7.30 -5.88 10.43
N LYS A 54 6.08 -5.93 9.90
CA LYS A 54 4.83 -6.14 10.65
C LYS A 54 3.96 -7.13 9.89
N THR A 55 3.10 -7.82 10.64
CA THR A 55 2.05 -8.68 10.09
C THR A 55 0.76 -8.36 10.78
N ASP A 56 -0.31 -8.32 10.00
CA ASP A 56 -1.67 -8.18 10.50
C ASP A 56 -2.58 -9.22 9.83
N TRP A 57 -3.71 -9.49 10.46
CA TRP A 57 -4.73 -10.42 9.97
C TRP A 57 -6.11 -9.76 10.04
N LEU A 58 -6.83 -9.84 8.93
CA LEU A 58 -8.17 -9.29 8.82
C LEU A 58 -9.14 -10.37 8.35
N ASP A 59 -10.15 -10.62 9.19
CA ASP A 59 -11.31 -11.40 8.80
C ASP A 59 -12.38 -10.47 8.24
N SER A 60 -12.78 -10.70 6.99
CA SER A 60 -13.84 -9.96 6.33
C SER A 60 -14.85 -10.89 5.68
N VAL A 61 -16.01 -10.36 5.30
CA VAL A 61 -17.03 -11.11 4.55
C VAL A 61 -17.17 -10.46 3.18
N GLU A 62 -16.85 -11.21 2.13
CA GLU A 62 -17.09 -10.81 0.74
C GLU A 62 -18.58 -11.01 0.44
N ILE A 63 -19.36 -9.92 0.51
CA ILE A 63 -20.82 -9.96 0.34
C ILE A 63 -21.20 -10.34 -1.09
N LEU A 64 -20.46 -9.87 -2.10
CA LEU A 64 -20.67 -10.22 -3.50
C LEU A 64 -19.34 -10.32 -4.24
N PRO A 65 -19.18 -11.27 -5.19
CA PRO A 65 -20.16 -12.28 -5.61
C PRO A 65 -20.13 -13.59 -4.80
N LYS A 66 -19.06 -13.87 -4.04
CA LYS A 66 -18.79 -15.22 -3.51
C LYS A 66 -19.44 -15.55 -2.16
N HIS A 67 -20.01 -14.58 -1.43
CA HIS A 67 -20.63 -14.77 -0.10
C HIS A 67 -19.77 -15.64 0.84
N ARG A 68 -18.48 -15.30 0.98
CA ARG A 68 -17.52 -16.10 1.75
C ARG A 68 -16.81 -15.26 2.79
N SER A 69 -16.37 -15.92 3.86
CA SER A 69 -15.37 -15.34 4.76
C SER A 69 -14.02 -15.29 4.04
N VAL A 70 -13.39 -14.13 4.05
CA VAL A 70 -12.07 -13.88 3.48
C VAL A 70 -11.14 -13.56 4.64
N HIS A 71 -10.14 -14.42 4.80
CA HIS A 71 -9.02 -14.18 5.70
C HIS A 71 -7.89 -13.57 4.89
N THR A 72 -7.53 -12.33 5.20
CA THR A 72 -6.40 -11.63 4.59
C THR A 72 -5.27 -11.56 5.58
N ILE A 73 -4.09 -12.03 5.19
CA ILE A 73 -2.85 -11.82 5.96
C ILE A 73 -2.06 -10.73 5.25
N THR A 74 -1.80 -9.63 5.95
CA THR A 74 -1.09 -8.48 5.40
C THR A 74 0.32 -8.42 5.97
N HIS A 75 1.31 -8.51 5.08
CA HIS A 75 2.73 -8.38 5.40
C HIS A 75 3.22 -6.99 5.03
N VAL A 76 3.74 -6.24 5.99
CA VAL A 76 4.15 -4.85 5.79
C VAL A 76 5.61 -4.67 6.16
N TRP A 77 6.40 -4.10 5.25
CA TRP A 77 7.74 -3.60 5.51
C TRP A 77 7.73 -2.09 5.37
N LEU A 78 7.99 -1.40 6.48
CA LEU A 78 8.25 0.03 6.49
C LEU A 78 9.74 0.25 6.28
N TYR A 79 10.10 1.12 5.34
CA TYR A 79 11.49 1.40 4.98
C TYR A 79 11.69 2.85 4.55
N GLY A 80 12.93 3.21 4.22
CA GLY A 80 13.32 4.58 3.88
C GLY A 80 13.48 5.48 5.10
N GLU A 81 13.78 6.75 4.86
CA GLU A 81 13.91 7.76 5.92
C GLU A 81 12.57 7.93 6.63
N ALA A 82 12.63 8.01 7.97
CA ALA A 82 11.46 8.10 8.85
C ALA A 82 10.40 6.98 8.67
N GLN A 83 10.73 5.86 8.02
CA GLN A 83 9.79 4.76 7.75
C GLN A 83 8.58 5.19 6.91
N SER A 84 8.81 6.13 5.99
CA SER A 84 7.79 6.77 5.17
C SER A 84 7.40 5.98 3.91
N SER A 85 8.14 4.93 3.58
CA SER A 85 7.86 4.05 2.45
C SER A 85 7.34 2.70 2.92
N VAL A 86 6.42 2.13 2.15
CA VAL A 86 5.70 0.91 2.51
C VAL A 86 5.83 -0.10 1.38
N LEU A 87 6.34 -1.28 1.71
CA LEU A 87 6.13 -2.47 0.90
C LEU A 87 5.07 -3.32 1.60
N GLN A 88 4.00 -3.64 0.91
CA GLN A 88 2.89 -4.43 1.40
C GLN A 88 2.68 -5.65 0.49
N ILE A 89 2.46 -6.80 1.10
CA ILE A 89 2.05 -8.01 0.42
C ILE A 89 0.81 -8.57 1.13
N ASP A 90 -0.32 -8.59 0.43
CA ASP A 90 -1.58 -9.12 0.94
C ASP A 90 -1.77 -10.54 0.43
N GLN A 91 -1.91 -11.48 1.34
CA GLN A 91 -2.32 -12.85 1.06
C GLN A 91 -3.83 -12.96 1.19
N THR A 92 -4.52 -13.21 0.08
CA THR A 92 -5.97 -13.45 0.04
C THR A 92 -6.25 -14.88 -0.44
N PRO A 93 -7.51 -15.36 -0.34
CA PRO A 93 -7.89 -16.64 -0.94
C PRO A 93 -7.73 -16.70 -2.46
N ASP A 94 -7.70 -15.55 -3.14
CA ASP A 94 -7.62 -15.48 -4.61
C ASP A 94 -6.18 -15.29 -5.12
N GLY A 95 -5.22 -15.02 -4.22
CA GLY A 95 -3.83 -14.86 -4.59
C GLY A 95 -3.07 -13.93 -3.66
N TRP A 96 -2.02 -13.35 -4.21
CA TRP A 96 -1.09 -12.49 -3.49
C TRP A 96 -0.99 -11.16 -4.21
N ASP A 97 -1.22 -10.05 -3.52
CA ASP A 97 -1.10 -8.71 -4.09
C ASP A 97 0.11 -8.00 -3.51
N PHE A 98 0.92 -7.44 -4.39
CA PHE A 98 2.11 -6.67 -4.07
C PHE A 98 1.82 -5.19 -4.27
N VAL A 99 2.16 -4.38 -3.28
CA VAL A 99 2.16 -2.91 -3.37
C VAL A 99 3.45 -2.39 -2.79
N ASN A 100 4.14 -1.51 -3.52
CA ASN A 100 5.27 -0.76 -2.98
C ASN A 100 5.01 0.73 -3.20
N SER A 101 4.86 1.50 -2.13
CA SER A 101 4.33 2.84 -2.17
C SER A 101 5.01 3.80 -1.21
N HIS A 102 4.81 5.08 -1.48
CA HIS A 102 5.13 6.18 -0.61
C HIS A 102 4.02 7.22 -0.75
N SER A 103 3.25 7.42 0.31
CA SER A 103 2.00 8.19 0.26
C SER A 103 1.68 8.91 1.57
N ARG A 104 0.97 10.03 1.49
CA ARG A 104 0.47 10.81 2.63
C ARG A 104 -1.01 11.15 2.44
N ILE A 105 -1.73 11.21 3.56
CA ILE A 105 -3.14 11.61 3.60
C ILE A 105 -3.23 13.11 3.82
N GLY A 106 -4.07 13.79 3.04
CA GLY A 106 -4.40 15.21 3.21
C GLY A 106 -3.34 16.20 2.72
N GLU A 107 -2.12 15.75 2.45
CA GLU A 107 -1.01 16.59 1.99
C GLU A 107 -0.35 16.01 0.74
N ALA A 108 -0.13 16.87 -0.26
CA ALA A 108 0.62 16.51 -1.44
C ALA A 108 2.11 16.29 -1.10
N ILE A 109 2.67 15.19 -1.58
CA ILE A 109 4.09 14.89 -1.38
C ILE A 109 4.92 15.77 -2.33
N PRO A 110 5.99 16.44 -1.85
CA PRO A 110 6.89 17.20 -2.70
C PRO A 110 7.49 16.35 -3.82
N GLN A 111 7.56 16.88 -5.04
CA GLN A 111 8.12 16.14 -6.19
C GLN A 111 9.55 15.66 -5.93
N THR A 112 10.35 16.43 -5.20
CA THR A 112 11.73 16.05 -4.82
C THR A 112 11.78 14.79 -3.96
N GLU A 113 10.77 14.56 -3.13
CA GLU A 113 10.65 13.35 -2.30
C GLU A 113 10.26 12.15 -3.17
N ILE A 114 9.33 12.35 -4.12
CA ILE A 114 8.97 11.33 -5.13
C ILE A 114 10.19 10.94 -5.97
N ASP A 115 10.95 11.92 -6.46
CA ASP A 115 12.14 11.71 -7.30
C ASP A 115 13.25 10.96 -6.55
N HIS A 116 13.34 11.13 -5.23
CA HIS A 116 14.25 10.37 -4.38
C HIS A 116 13.75 8.95 -4.10
N PHE A 117 12.44 8.78 -3.91
CA PHE A 117 11.83 7.50 -3.58
C PHE A 117 11.82 6.51 -4.75
N ILE A 118 11.44 6.94 -5.95
CA ILE A 118 11.26 6.05 -7.11
C ILE A 118 12.51 5.19 -7.40
N PRO A 119 13.75 5.73 -7.40
CA PRO A 119 14.95 4.92 -7.56
C PRO A 119 15.11 3.83 -6.49
N THR A 120 14.84 4.14 -5.23
CA THR A 120 14.92 3.19 -4.11
C THR A 120 13.85 2.10 -4.23
N MET A 121 12.61 2.47 -4.55
CA MET A 121 11.52 1.54 -4.84
C MET A 121 11.92 0.54 -5.94
N LYS A 122 12.47 1.03 -7.06
CA LYS A 122 12.95 0.19 -8.16
C LYS A 122 14.09 -0.75 -7.74
N LYS A 123 15.02 -0.30 -6.90
CA LYS A 123 16.09 -1.15 -6.35
C LYS A 123 15.54 -2.27 -5.46
N VAL A 124 14.59 -1.95 -4.58
CA VAL A 124 13.88 -2.94 -3.74
C VAL A 124 13.16 -3.97 -4.60
N ASN A 125 12.37 -3.52 -5.58
CA ASN A 125 11.65 -4.40 -6.49
C ASN A 125 12.61 -5.31 -7.28
N ARG A 126 13.73 -4.78 -7.78
CA ARG A 126 14.76 -5.57 -8.46
C ARG A 126 15.40 -6.61 -7.55
N ALA A 127 15.73 -6.25 -6.31
CA ALA A 127 16.28 -7.20 -5.35
C ALA A 127 15.30 -8.36 -5.08
N ILE A 128 14.00 -8.05 -4.94
CA ILE A 128 12.95 -9.05 -4.78
C ILE A 128 12.85 -9.96 -6.00
N GLN A 129 12.86 -9.40 -7.21
CA GLN A 129 12.83 -10.22 -8.43
C GLN A 129 14.03 -11.14 -8.54
N MET A 130 15.24 -10.60 -8.36
CA MET A 130 16.47 -11.37 -8.52
C MET A 130 16.62 -12.49 -7.49
N ARG A 131 16.17 -12.26 -6.24
CA ARG A 131 16.35 -13.22 -5.15
C ARG A 131 15.16 -14.17 -4.97
N CYS A 132 13.95 -13.69 -5.22
CA CYS A 132 12.71 -14.42 -4.94
C CYS A 132 11.94 -14.82 -6.20
N GLY A 133 12.39 -14.42 -7.39
CA GLY A 133 11.79 -14.80 -8.67
C GLY A 133 10.45 -14.11 -8.97
N LEU A 134 10.04 -13.11 -8.18
CA LEU A 134 8.78 -12.39 -8.39
C LEU A 134 8.93 -11.33 -9.49
N GLN A 135 7.98 -11.27 -10.42
CA GLN A 135 8.02 -10.33 -11.55
C GLN A 135 7.59 -8.91 -11.13
N VAL A 136 8.44 -8.22 -10.37
CA VAL A 136 8.15 -6.89 -9.81
C VAL A 136 9.18 -5.81 -10.15
N ALA A 137 10.32 -6.15 -10.75
CA ALA A 137 11.49 -5.26 -10.90
C ALA A 137 11.21 -3.92 -11.61
N ASP A 138 10.37 -3.95 -12.65
CA ASP A 138 10.16 -2.82 -13.55
C ASP A 138 8.69 -2.37 -13.58
N LEU A 139 7.98 -2.59 -12.48
CA LEU A 139 6.62 -2.06 -12.32
C LEU A 139 6.63 -0.53 -12.47
N PRO A 140 5.66 0.04 -13.19
CA PRO A 140 5.55 1.48 -13.33
C PRO A 140 5.24 2.10 -11.97
N ALA A 141 5.81 3.29 -11.76
CA ALA A 141 5.45 4.15 -10.66
C ALA A 141 4.19 4.94 -11.07
N GLU A 142 3.07 4.67 -10.43
CA GLU A 142 1.77 5.30 -10.65
C GLU A 142 1.53 6.37 -9.58
N HIS A 143 1.11 7.57 -9.99
CA HIS A 143 0.70 8.60 -9.03
C HIS A 143 -0.63 8.24 -8.38
N ILE A 144 -0.75 8.56 -7.09
CA ILE A 144 -1.97 8.49 -6.29
C ILE A 144 -2.43 9.93 -6.02
N SER A 145 -3.71 10.23 -6.24
CA SER A 145 -4.31 11.56 -6.06
C SER A 145 -5.75 11.49 -5.60
#